data_AF-A0A7J8UIQ2-F1
#
_entry.id   AF-A0A7J8UIQ2-F1
#
_cell.length_a   1.000
_cell.length_b   1.000
_cell.length_c   1.000
_cell.angle_alpha   90.00
_cell.angle_beta   90.00
_cell.angle_gamma   90.00
#
_symmetry.space_group_name_H-M   'P 1'
#
loop_
_entity.id
_entity.type
_entity.pdbx_description
1 polymer ?
#
loop_
_entity_poly.entity_id
_entity_poly.type
_entity_poly.pdbx_seq_one_letter_code
_entity_poly.pdbx_strand_id
1 'polypeptide(L)'
;MKVDKHLFRALAQFWNPAYNCFTLGKVDLVPTVEEYMALLRCAKIQVDKVYSRAVNPPTILKKLMNITWMSEQWVTTRIKQKGDNKCISWRNLKDVVLTHPDTKKRVDAFALSIYGLVIFPKALVHVDEVVTDLFDRLDKGVTPVPAILAETFRSLNVCRKSGEGRFIRCAQLLLVWFHSHFWKVDKVSYRVFSKNYSPLNEVVATPKRDDISMEKWMAILQSLQEEDVEW
;
A
#
# COMPACT_ATOMS: atom_id res chain seq x y z
N MET A 1 2.94 -13.16 0.99
CA MET A 1 4.29 -12.88 1.51
C MET A 1 4.22 -12.53 3.00
N LYS A 2 5.01 -13.19 3.84
CA LYS A 2 5.14 -12.84 5.27
C LYS A 2 6.20 -11.73 5.37
N VAL A 3 5.90 -10.66 6.08
CA VAL A 3 6.83 -9.53 6.30
C VAL A 3 7.96 -10.01 7.21
N ASP A 4 9.22 -9.91 6.77
CA ASP A 4 10.37 -10.03 7.67
C ASP A 4 10.33 -8.84 8.64
N LYS A 5 10.02 -9.14 9.90
CA LYS A 5 9.84 -8.13 10.94
C LYS A 5 11.17 -7.50 11.35
N HIS A 6 12.27 -8.26 11.30
CA HIS A 6 13.60 -7.77 11.69
C HIS A 6 14.14 -6.83 10.62
N LEU A 7 14.08 -7.22 9.35
CA LEU A 7 14.44 -6.35 8.23
C LEU A 7 13.59 -5.07 8.23
N PHE A 8 12.27 -5.19 8.33
CA PHE A 8 11.40 -4.02 8.30
C PHE A 8 11.71 -3.04 9.44
N ARG A 9 11.92 -3.56 10.66
CA ARG A 9 12.28 -2.73 11.81
C ARG A 9 13.63 -2.05 11.64
N ALA A 10 14.63 -2.75 11.09
CA ALA A 10 15.91 -2.16 10.77
C ALA A 10 15.77 -1.05 9.72
N LEU A 11 15.10 -1.33 8.60
CA LEU A 11 14.86 -0.38 7.51
C LEU A 11 14.16 0.90 8.01
N ALA A 12 13.17 0.77 8.87
CA ALA A 12 12.47 1.91 9.47
C ALA A 12 13.38 2.84 10.31
N GLN A 13 14.50 2.35 10.85
CA GLN A 13 15.46 3.19 11.58
C GLN A 13 16.22 4.15 10.65
N PHE A 14 16.42 3.73 9.40
CA PHE A 14 17.12 4.50 8.38
C PHE A 14 16.21 5.46 7.60
N TRP A 15 14.89 5.46 7.86
CA TRP A 15 14.01 6.49 7.32
C TRP A 15 14.34 7.86 7.92
N ASN A 16 14.59 8.82 7.04
CA ASN A 16 14.93 10.19 7.36
C ASN A 16 13.72 11.12 7.08
N PRO A 17 12.97 11.54 8.11
CA PRO A 17 11.77 12.37 7.93
C PRO A 17 12.04 13.76 7.36
N ALA A 18 13.28 14.27 7.47
CA ALA A 18 13.63 15.60 6.97
C ALA A 18 13.71 15.62 5.44
N TYR A 19 14.18 14.51 4.85
CA TYR A 19 14.38 14.38 3.40
C TYR A 19 13.35 13.44 2.74
N ASN A 20 12.52 12.74 3.52
CA ASN A 20 11.59 11.71 3.06
C ASN A 20 12.26 10.62 2.20
N CYS A 21 13.43 10.16 2.62
CA CYS A 21 14.18 9.05 2.02
C CYS A 21 14.73 8.10 3.09
N PHE A 22 15.23 6.95 2.66
CA PHE A 22 16.06 6.06 3.46
C PHE A 22 17.52 6.42 3.26
N THR A 23 18.24 6.73 4.34
CA THR A 23 19.68 6.98 4.32
C THR A 23 20.40 5.71 4.77
N LEU A 24 20.99 4.99 3.84
CA LEU A 24 21.55 3.64 3.99
C LEU A 24 23.03 3.65 3.64
N GLY A 25 23.90 3.71 4.65
CA GLY A 25 25.34 3.82 4.43
C GLY A 25 25.69 5.10 3.66
N LYS A 26 26.15 4.94 2.41
CA LYS A 26 26.44 6.06 1.50
C LYS A 26 25.35 6.33 0.45
N VAL A 27 24.22 5.64 0.52
CA VAL A 27 23.16 5.74 -0.48
C VAL A 27 21.88 6.29 0.14
N ASP A 28 21.25 7.23 -0.55
CA ASP A 28 19.87 7.66 -0.25
C ASP A 28 18.91 7.05 -1.27
N LEU A 29 17.86 6.37 -0.80
CA LEU A 29 16.83 5.80 -1.65
C LEU A 29 15.43 6.18 -1.21
N VAL A 30 14.53 6.34 -2.17
CA VAL A 30 13.13 6.62 -1.93
C VAL A 30 12.28 5.94 -2.99
N PRO A 31 11.17 5.26 -2.62
CA PRO A 31 10.31 4.69 -3.62
C PRO A 31 9.65 5.77 -4.48
N THR A 32 9.62 5.55 -5.79
CA THR A 32 9.07 6.48 -6.79
C THR A 32 7.71 6.04 -7.29
N VAL A 33 7.01 6.95 -7.98
CA VAL A 33 5.72 6.64 -8.62
C VAL A 33 5.92 5.57 -9.70
N GLU A 34 6.97 5.68 -10.50
CA GLU A 34 7.30 4.78 -11.61
C GLU A 34 7.55 3.35 -11.12
N GLU A 35 8.33 3.19 -10.05
CA GLU A 35 8.61 1.89 -9.44
C GLU A 35 7.34 1.28 -8.85
N TYR A 36 6.53 2.06 -8.12
CA TYR A 36 5.28 1.54 -7.56
C TYR A 36 4.24 1.21 -8.65
N MET A 37 4.22 1.94 -9.77
CA MET A 37 3.41 1.59 -10.93
C MET A 37 3.86 0.24 -11.53
N ALA A 38 5.17 0.01 -11.63
CA ALA A 38 5.71 -1.27 -12.08
C ALA A 38 5.39 -2.42 -11.10
N LEU A 39 5.58 -2.18 -9.78
CA LEU A 39 5.26 -3.14 -8.72
C LEU A 39 3.79 -3.56 -8.75
N LEU A 40 2.87 -2.61 -8.86
CA LEU A 40 1.42 -2.87 -8.88
C LEU A 40 0.89 -3.26 -10.28
N ARG A 41 1.76 -3.30 -11.29
CA ARG A 41 1.40 -3.54 -12.70
C ARG A 41 0.30 -2.61 -13.22
N CYS A 42 0.31 -1.36 -12.77
CA CYS A 42 -0.61 -0.35 -13.27
C CYS A 42 -0.14 0.12 -14.66
N ALA A 43 -1.04 0.19 -15.64
CA ALA A 43 -0.74 0.79 -16.94
C ALA A 43 -0.36 2.27 -16.76
N LYS A 44 0.58 2.78 -17.57
CA LYS A 44 1.12 4.16 -17.46
C LYS A 44 0.02 5.18 -17.19
N ILE A 45 0.25 6.02 -16.19
CA ILE A 45 -0.61 7.14 -15.81
C ILE A 45 -0.89 7.97 -17.07
N GLN A 46 -2.16 8.14 -17.44
CA GLN A 46 -2.52 9.34 -18.20
C GLN A 46 -2.41 10.48 -17.17
N VAL A 47 -1.52 11.45 -17.43
CA VAL A 47 -1.05 12.49 -16.48
C VAL A 47 -2.21 13.26 -15.83
N ASP A 48 -3.39 13.25 -16.44
CA ASP A 48 -4.66 13.82 -15.99
C ASP A 48 -5.45 12.96 -14.97
N LYS A 49 -4.98 11.76 -14.60
CA LYS A 49 -5.72 10.79 -13.77
C LYS A 49 -5.11 10.50 -12.39
N VAL A 50 -4.42 11.48 -11.81
CA VAL A 50 -4.05 11.44 -10.39
C VAL A 50 -5.29 11.68 -9.54
N TYR A 51 -5.43 10.95 -8.42
CA TYR A 51 -6.53 11.17 -7.49
C TYR A 51 -6.53 12.61 -6.96
N SER A 52 -7.64 13.31 -7.19
CA SER A 52 -7.93 14.63 -6.63
C SER A 52 -9.36 14.65 -6.10
N ARG A 53 -9.57 15.26 -4.94
CA ARG A 53 -10.93 15.40 -4.39
C ARG A 53 -11.73 16.29 -5.33
N ALA A 54 -12.91 15.83 -5.76
CA ALA A 54 -13.77 16.61 -6.64
C ALA A 54 -14.41 17.75 -5.85
N VAL A 55 -14.74 18.85 -6.54
CA VAL A 55 -15.42 20.01 -5.96
C VAL A 55 -16.82 19.63 -5.48
N ASN A 56 -17.48 18.68 -6.15
CA ASN A 56 -18.79 18.12 -5.75
C ASN A 56 -18.84 16.61 -6.00
N PRO A 57 -18.22 15.78 -5.15
CA PRO A 57 -18.19 14.34 -5.37
C PRO A 57 -19.59 13.74 -5.13
N PRO A 58 -19.95 12.65 -5.83
CA PRO A 58 -21.12 11.86 -5.47
C PRO A 58 -21.11 11.48 -3.98
N THR A 59 -22.28 11.38 -3.37
CA THR A 59 -22.39 10.98 -1.95
C THR A 59 -21.81 9.58 -1.75
N ILE A 60 -21.28 9.30 -0.55
CA ILE A 60 -20.90 7.93 -0.15
C ILE A 60 -22.00 6.90 -0.42
N LEU A 61 -23.28 7.30 -0.28
CA LEU A 61 -24.44 6.46 -0.60
C LEU A 61 -24.40 5.98 -2.06
N LYS A 62 -24.31 6.91 -3.01
CA LYS A 62 -24.28 6.59 -4.45
C LYS A 62 -23.06 5.74 -4.82
N LYS A 63 -21.90 6.03 -4.24
CA LYS A 63 -20.67 5.26 -4.48
C LYS A 63 -20.79 3.83 -3.96
N LEU A 64 -21.27 3.65 -2.72
CA LEU A 64 -21.44 2.31 -2.15
C LEU A 64 -22.50 1.51 -2.90
N MET A 65 -23.57 2.14 -3.37
CA MET A 65 -24.53 1.49 -4.28
C MET A 65 -23.84 1.02 -5.57
N ASN A 66 -22.99 1.84 -6.19
CA ASN A 66 -22.28 1.45 -7.40
C ASN A 66 -21.26 0.33 -7.17
N ILE A 67 -20.53 0.37 -6.06
CA ILE A 67 -19.48 -0.62 -5.75
C ILE A 67 -20.09 -1.95 -5.32
N THR A 68 -21.05 -1.91 -4.39
CA THR A 68 -21.65 -3.12 -3.80
C THR A 68 -22.86 -3.64 -4.56
N TRP A 69 -23.47 -2.80 -5.41
CA TRP A 69 -24.74 -3.05 -6.11
C TRP A 69 -25.91 -3.39 -5.19
N MET A 70 -25.83 -2.94 -3.94
CA MET A 70 -26.92 -3.08 -2.97
C MET A 70 -27.95 -1.97 -3.15
N SER A 71 -29.17 -2.22 -2.70
CA SER A 71 -30.25 -1.23 -2.76
C SER A 71 -29.93 0.00 -1.89
N GLU A 72 -30.51 1.15 -2.25
CA GLU A 72 -30.36 2.38 -1.48
C GLU A 72 -30.73 2.19 -0.01
N GLN A 73 -31.85 1.51 0.25
CA GLN A 73 -32.30 1.18 1.61
C GLN A 73 -31.26 0.34 2.37
N TRP A 74 -30.65 -0.64 1.72
CA TRP A 74 -29.61 -1.47 2.34
C TRP A 74 -28.39 -0.63 2.73
N VAL A 75 -27.95 0.28 1.85
CA VAL A 75 -26.76 1.11 2.06
C VAL A 75 -27.02 2.19 3.11
N THR A 76 -28.14 2.92 3.02
CA THR A 76 -28.51 4.00 3.94
C THR A 76 -28.59 3.51 5.39
N THR A 77 -29.15 2.33 5.62
CA THR A 77 -29.25 1.73 6.97
C THR A 77 -27.90 1.29 7.56
N ARG A 78 -26.86 1.18 6.72
CA ARG A 78 -25.54 0.63 7.08
C ARG A 78 -24.41 1.66 7.08
N ILE A 79 -24.61 2.83 6.47
CA ILE A 79 -23.73 3.98 6.62
C ILE A 79 -23.89 4.55 8.03
N LYS A 80 -22.77 4.80 8.70
CA LYS A 80 -22.73 5.43 10.02
C LYS A 80 -21.71 6.56 10.05
N GLN A 81 -22.02 7.63 10.78
CA GLN A 81 -21.05 8.66 11.09
C GLN A 81 -20.01 8.10 12.09
N LYS A 82 -18.72 8.26 11.78
CA LYS A 82 -17.59 7.88 12.64
C LYS A 82 -16.55 8.99 12.60
N GLY A 83 -16.47 9.76 13.68
CA GLY A 83 -15.72 11.03 13.68
C GLY A 83 -16.27 11.96 12.61
N ASP A 84 -15.39 12.54 11.80
CA ASP A 84 -15.77 13.52 10.77
C ASP A 84 -16.29 12.87 9.47
N ASN A 85 -16.22 11.55 9.33
CA ASN A 85 -16.53 10.87 8.07
C ASN A 85 -17.71 9.91 8.20
N LYS A 86 -18.48 9.79 7.13
CA LYS A 86 -19.42 8.69 6.94
C LYS A 86 -18.64 7.44 6.57
N CYS A 87 -19.02 6.30 7.13
CA CYS A 87 -18.31 5.05 6.95
C CYS A 87 -19.26 3.85 6.81
N ILE A 88 -18.75 2.78 6.19
CA ILE A 88 -19.36 1.45 6.19
C ILE A 88 -18.48 0.48 6.98
N SER A 89 -19.08 -0.42 7.76
CA SER A 89 -18.33 -1.39 8.56
C SER A 89 -17.82 -2.58 7.73
N TRP A 90 -16.68 -3.15 8.12
CA TRP A 90 -16.18 -4.41 7.56
C TRP A 90 -17.23 -5.53 7.62
N ARG A 91 -18.02 -5.60 8.71
CA ARG A 91 -19.06 -6.63 8.84
C ARG A 91 -20.08 -6.56 7.70
N ASN A 92 -20.48 -5.34 7.30
CA ASN A 92 -21.42 -5.13 6.21
C ASN A 92 -20.79 -5.46 4.85
N LEU A 93 -19.54 -5.08 4.62
CA LEU A 93 -18.84 -5.42 3.39
C LEU A 93 -18.57 -6.93 3.29
N LYS A 94 -18.19 -7.58 4.41
CA LYS A 94 -18.00 -9.02 4.51
C LYS A 94 -19.28 -9.79 4.14
N ASP A 95 -20.44 -9.31 4.56
CA ASP A 95 -21.73 -9.89 4.16
C ASP A 95 -21.87 -9.88 2.63
N VAL A 96 -21.64 -8.74 1.97
CA VAL A 96 -21.64 -8.64 0.50
C VAL A 96 -20.63 -9.60 -0.14
N VAL A 97 -19.40 -9.68 0.39
CA VAL A 97 -18.36 -10.58 -0.11
C VAL A 97 -18.76 -12.06 -0.03
N LEU A 98 -19.56 -12.44 0.96
CA LEU A 98 -19.95 -13.83 1.18
C LEU A 98 -21.26 -14.22 0.49
N THR A 99 -22.21 -13.29 0.37
CA THR A 99 -23.60 -13.61 -0.02
C THR A 99 -23.99 -13.09 -1.40
N HIS A 100 -23.27 -12.13 -1.97
CA HIS A 100 -23.66 -11.54 -3.25
C HIS A 100 -23.52 -12.58 -4.39
N PRO A 101 -24.52 -12.78 -5.26
CA PRO A 101 -24.48 -13.85 -6.28
C PRO A 101 -23.43 -13.63 -7.38
N ASP A 102 -23.15 -12.37 -7.72
CA ASP A 102 -22.15 -11.98 -8.70
C ASP A 102 -20.74 -11.97 -8.12
N THR A 103 -19.81 -12.66 -8.78
CA THR A 103 -18.41 -12.79 -8.35
C THR A 103 -17.62 -11.49 -8.43
N LYS A 104 -17.84 -10.66 -9.46
CA LYS A 104 -17.15 -9.37 -9.60
C LYS A 104 -17.49 -8.45 -8.43
N LYS A 105 -18.76 -8.36 -8.07
CA LYS A 105 -19.23 -7.49 -6.98
C LYS A 105 -18.70 -7.92 -5.61
N ARG A 106 -18.53 -9.24 -5.40
CA ARG A 106 -17.83 -9.77 -4.22
C ARG A 106 -16.38 -9.33 -4.20
N VAL A 107 -15.69 -9.41 -5.34
CA VAL A 107 -14.29 -8.98 -5.48
C VAL A 107 -14.17 -7.48 -5.23
N ASP A 108 -15.07 -6.66 -5.76
CA ASP A 108 -15.05 -5.19 -5.58
C ASP A 108 -15.27 -4.81 -4.11
N ALA A 109 -16.23 -5.43 -3.41
CA ALA A 109 -16.45 -5.21 -1.98
C ALA A 109 -15.25 -5.68 -1.13
N PHE A 110 -14.61 -6.78 -1.52
CA PHE A 110 -13.40 -7.27 -0.86
C PHE A 110 -12.22 -6.31 -1.09
N ALA A 111 -12.02 -5.85 -2.32
CA ALA A 111 -10.98 -4.91 -2.68
C ALA A 111 -11.17 -3.56 -1.96
N LEU A 112 -12.38 -3.00 -1.92
CA LEU A 112 -12.70 -1.82 -1.12
C LEU A 112 -12.30 -2.00 0.35
N SER A 113 -12.52 -3.20 0.89
CA SER A 113 -12.15 -3.53 2.27
C SER A 113 -10.64 -3.57 2.48
N ILE A 114 -9.86 -4.09 1.51
CA ILE A 114 -8.39 -4.02 1.56
C ILE A 114 -7.93 -2.56 1.54
N TYR A 115 -8.50 -1.73 0.67
CA TYR A 115 -8.18 -0.31 0.60
C TYR A 115 -8.47 0.40 1.93
N GLY A 116 -9.64 0.20 2.52
CA GLY A 116 -10.04 0.94 3.73
C GLY A 116 -9.51 0.40 5.05
N LEU A 117 -9.21 -0.90 5.13
CA LEU A 117 -8.82 -1.55 6.39
C LEU A 117 -7.32 -1.84 6.47
N VAL A 118 -6.64 -1.98 5.33
CA VAL A 118 -5.22 -2.36 5.27
C VAL A 118 -4.37 -1.22 4.73
N ILE A 119 -4.75 -0.63 3.59
CA ILE A 119 -3.94 0.38 2.91
C ILE A 119 -4.13 1.75 3.56
N PHE A 120 -5.37 2.20 3.75
CA PHE A 120 -5.74 3.52 4.27
C PHE A 120 -6.58 3.44 5.56
N PRO A 121 -6.15 2.69 6.61
CA PRO A 121 -6.92 2.58 7.83
C PRO A 121 -6.97 3.93 8.55
N LYS A 122 -8.19 4.49 8.63
CA LYS A 122 -8.50 5.72 9.38
C LYS A 122 -9.44 5.47 10.55
N ALA A 123 -10.42 4.59 10.37
CA ALA A 123 -11.38 4.21 11.40
C ALA A 123 -11.32 2.70 11.64
N LEU A 124 -11.18 2.27 12.90
CA LEU A 124 -11.06 0.87 13.25
C LEU A 124 -12.24 0.07 12.68
N VAL A 125 -11.96 -0.99 11.92
CA VAL A 125 -12.94 -1.89 11.27
C VAL A 125 -13.98 -1.22 10.34
N HIS A 126 -13.72 0.02 9.88
CA HIS A 126 -14.62 0.75 8.99
C HIS A 126 -13.86 1.32 7.79
N VAL A 127 -14.54 1.39 6.65
CA VAL A 127 -14.07 2.07 5.43
C VAL A 127 -14.76 3.42 5.37
N ASP A 128 -13.99 4.49 5.26
CA ASP A 128 -14.50 5.86 5.24
C ASP A 128 -14.85 6.36 3.82
N GLU A 129 -15.52 7.51 3.77
CA GLU A 129 -15.94 8.17 2.54
C GLU A 129 -14.78 8.54 1.59
N VAL A 130 -13.60 8.89 2.13
CA VAL A 130 -12.45 9.28 1.32
C VAL A 130 -11.89 8.06 0.58
N VAL A 131 -11.75 6.94 1.27
CA VAL A 131 -11.32 5.68 0.65
C VAL A 131 -12.36 5.17 -0.34
N THR A 132 -13.64 5.32 -0.02
CA THR A 132 -14.73 4.97 -0.93
C THR A 132 -14.71 5.84 -2.20
N ASP A 133 -14.40 7.14 -2.08
CA ASP A 133 -14.22 8.05 -3.23
C ASP A 133 -13.02 7.66 -4.10
N LEU A 134 -11.88 7.35 -3.48
CA LEU A 134 -10.71 6.85 -4.19
C LEU A 134 -11.05 5.58 -4.98
N PHE A 135 -11.73 4.62 -4.34
CA PHE A 135 -12.07 3.33 -4.96
C PHE A 135 -13.03 3.48 -6.14
N ASP A 136 -14.11 4.28 -5.99
CA ASP A 136 -15.08 4.56 -7.07
C ASP A 136 -14.42 5.21 -8.32
N ARG A 137 -13.27 5.86 -8.14
CA ARG A 137 -12.52 6.47 -9.25
C ARG A 137 -11.54 5.52 -9.94
N LEU A 138 -11.20 4.39 -9.33
CA LEU A 138 -10.32 3.41 -9.96
C LEU A 138 -10.94 2.89 -11.27
N ASP A 139 -12.26 2.63 -11.26
CA ASP A 139 -13.03 2.26 -12.46
C ASP A 139 -13.06 3.35 -13.54
N LYS A 140 -12.71 4.58 -13.18
CA LYS A 140 -12.64 5.75 -14.09
C LYS A 140 -11.21 6.00 -14.59
N GLY A 141 -10.29 5.06 -14.31
CA GLY A 141 -8.90 5.10 -14.72
C GLY A 141 -7.97 5.91 -13.81
N VAL A 142 -8.43 6.31 -12.61
CA VAL A 142 -7.55 6.94 -11.62
C VAL A 142 -6.59 5.90 -11.05
N THR A 143 -5.30 6.26 -10.97
CA THR A 143 -4.30 5.39 -10.35
C THR A 143 -4.29 5.56 -8.82
N PRO A 144 -4.22 4.46 -8.04
CA PRO A 144 -4.07 4.52 -6.59
C PRO A 144 -2.62 4.77 -6.16
N VAL A 145 -1.64 4.67 -7.07
CA VAL A 145 -0.21 4.65 -6.73
C VAL A 145 0.24 5.88 -5.93
N PRO A 146 -0.06 7.12 -6.35
CA PRO A 146 0.37 8.29 -5.59
C PRO A 146 -0.20 8.31 -4.17
N ALA A 147 -1.45 7.85 -3.99
CA ALA A 147 -2.06 7.76 -2.67
C ALA A 147 -1.41 6.69 -1.80
N ILE A 148 -1.11 5.51 -2.36
CA ILE A 148 -0.41 4.42 -1.67
C ILE A 148 0.99 4.86 -1.23
N LEU A 149 1.71 5.57 -2.09
CA LEU A 149 3.05 6.07 -1.81
C LEU A 149 3.01 7.16 -0.72
N ALA A 150 2.10 8.13 -0.83
CA ALA A 150 1.91 9.15 0.20
C ALA A 150 1.56 8.55 1.57
N GLU A 151 0.71 7.53 1.59
CA GLU A 151 0.35 6.83 2.82
C GLU A 151 1.52 6.02 3.38
N THR A 152 2.39 5.47 2.52
CA THR A 152 3.64 4.80 2.92
C THR A 152 4.56 5.78 3.64
N PHE A 153 4.85 6.95 3.04
CA PHE A 153 5.71 7.97 3.66
C PHE A 153 5.13 8.51 4.95
N ARG A 154 3.82 8.80 4.97
CA ARG A 154 3.14 9.23 6.20
C ARG A 154 3.27 8.19 7.31
N SER A 155 3.16 6.91 6.98
CA SER A 155 3.31 5.82 7.94
C SER A 155 4.73 5.68 8.45
N LEU A 156 5.74 5.81 7.59
CA LEU A 156 7.15 5.83 7.98
C LEU A 156 7.45 7.01 8.92
N ASN A 157 6.93 8.20 8.60
CA ASN A 157 7.07 9.39 9.43
C ASN A 157 6.46 9.20 10.83
N VAL A 158 5.26 8.60 10.92
CA VAL A 158 4.65 8.27 12.22
C VAL A 158 5.49 7.24 12.98
N CYS A 159 5.93 6.17 12.31
CA CYS A 159 6.74 5.13 12.94
C CYS A 159 8.05 5.69 13.50
N ARG A 160 8.71 6.58 12.75
CA ARG A 160 9.97 7.21 13.18
C ARG A 160 9.78 8.17 14.36
N LYS A 161 8.71 8.98 14.34
CA LYS A 161 8.41 9.93 15.44
C LYS A 161 8.00 9.23 16.73
N SER A 162 7.24 8.14 16.64
CA SER A 162 6.70 7.46 17.82
C SER A 162 7.68 6.49 18.49
N GLY A 163 8.79 6.09 17.82
CA GLY A 163 9.79 5.16 18.37
C GLY A 163 9.32 3.70 18.56
N GLU A 164 8.03 3.50 18.81
CA GLU A 164 7.36 2.22 19.06
C GLU A 164 6.18 1.97 18.09
N GLY A 165 6.07 2.79 17.04
CA GLY A 165 4.95 2.74 16.09
C GLY A 165 4.87 1.42 15.33
N ARG A 166 3.68 0.83 15.23
CA ARG A 166 3.42 -0.32 14.35
C ARG A 166 3.17 0.16 12.93
N PHE A 167 4.04 -0.21 12.01
CA PHE A 167 3.77 -0.07 10.58
C PHE A 167 2.84 -1.20 10.12
N ILE A 168 1.55 -0.92 9.95
CA ILE A 168 0.52 -1.94 9.69
C ILE A 168 0.10 -2.00 8.20
N ARG A 169 0.61 -1.10 7.36
CA ARG A 169 0.04 -0.81 6.03
C ARG A 169 0.78 -1.52 4.91
N CYS A 170 1.24 -0.79 3.91
CA CYS A 170 1.91 -1.27 2.68
C CYS A 170 3.31 -1.85 2.92
N ALA A 171 3.54 -2.52 4.06
CA ALA A 171 4.85 -3.00 4.49
C ALA A 171 5.41 -4.00 3.48
N GLN A 172 4.52 -4.82 2.93
CA GLN A 172 4.85 -5.79 1.90
C GLN A 172 5.33 -5.10 0.63
N LEU A 173 4.65 -4.04 0.17
CA LEU A 173 5.06 -3.30 -1.02
C LEU A 173 6.41 -2.63 -0.81
N LEU A 174 6.61 -2.01 0.35
CA LEU A 174 7.87 -1.37 0.70
C LEU A 174 9.03 -2.39 0.80
N LEU A 175 8.80 -3.58 1.37
CA LEU A 175 9.82 -4.62 1.41
C LEU A 175 10.14 -5.17 0.02
N VAL A 176 9.13 -5.36 -0.83
CA VAL A 176 9.34 -5.84 -2.20
C VAL A 176 10.15 -4.81 -3.00
N TRP A 177 9.82 -3.52 -2.84
CA TRP A 177 10.63 -2.43 -3.38
C TRP A 177 12.07 -2.45 -2.84
N PHE A 178 12.24 -2.60 -1.53
CA PHE A 178 13.58 -2.66 -0.94
C PHE A 178 14.40 -3.84 -1.49
N HIS A 179 13.80 -5.03 -1.57
CA HIS A 179 14.45 -6.22 -2.11
C HIS A 179 14.84 -6.09 -3.59
N SER A 180 14.09 -5.31 -4.38
CA SER A 180 14.48 -5.08 -5.78
C SER A 180 15.72 -4.20 -5.96
N HIS A 181 16.15 -3.45 -4.94
CA HIS A 181 17.33 -2.58 -5.03
C HIS A 181 18.60 -3.19 -4.42
N PHE A 182 18.49 -4.01 -3.37
CA PHE A 182 19.64 -4.42 -2.52
C PHE A 182 20.08 -5.87 -2.70
N TRP A 183 20.12 -6.27 -3.95
CA TRP A 183 20.26 -7.66 -4.38
C TRP A 183 21.70 -8.22 -4.33
N LYS A 184 22.73 -7.37 -4.20
CA LYS A 184 24.14 -7.77 -4.28
C LYS A 184 24.71 -8.53 -3.07
N VAL A 185 23.92 -8.76 -2.04
CA VAL A 185 24.41 -9.46 -0.84
C VAL A 185 24.65 -10.97 -1.10
N ASP A 186 24.15 -11.61 -2.18
CA ASP A 186 24.32 -13.08 -2.34
C ASP A 186 24.16 -13.75 -3.75
N LYS A 187 24.71 -13.18 -4.84
CA LYS A 187 24.97 -13.90 -6.12
C LYS A 187 23.78 -14.63 -6.82
N VAL A 188 22.56 -14.11 -6.76
CA VAL A 188 21.56 -14.44 -7.79
C VAL A 188 21.53 -13.24 -8.76
N SER A 189 20.93 -13.30 -9.94
CA SER A 189 20.92 -12.19 -10.92
C SER A 189 19.48 -11.88 -11.36
N TYR A 190 18.99 -10.66 -11.17
CA TYR A 190 17.79 -10.17 -11.87
C TYR A 190 17.91 -8.72 -12.35
N ARG A 191 16.91 -8.31 -13.14
CA ARG A 191 16.93 -7.21 -14.12
C ARG A 191 16.11 -6.01 -13.62
N VAL A 192 16.62 -4.80 -13.84
CA VAL A 192 15.93 -3.49 -13.87
C VAL A 192 14.41 -3.58 -13.99
N PHE A 193 13.70 -2.82 -13.13
CA PHE A 193 12.27 -2.60 -13.20
C PHE A 193 11.78 -2.45 -14.64
N SER A 194 11.15 -3.50 -15.17
CA SER A 194 10.65 -3.52 -16.53
C SER A 194 9.19 -3.93 -16.52
N LYS A 195 8.44 -3.47 -17.52
CA LYS A 195 7.01 -3.80 -17.68
C LYS A 195 6.73 -5.31 -17.73
N ASN A 196 7.74 -6.11 -18.07
CA ASN A 196 7.64 -7.56 -18.26
C ASN A 196 8.14 -8.36 -17.04
N TYR A 197 8.61 -7.68 -15.99
CA TYR A 197 9.15 -8.26 -14.78
C TYR A 197 8.33 -7.82 -13.58
N SER A 198 8.14 -8.72 -12.61
CA SER A 198 7.31 -8.45 -11.44
C SER A 198 8.04 -8.88 -10.18
N PRO A 199 8.64 -7.93 -9.44
CA PRO A 199 9.31 -8.21 -8.19
C PRO A 199 8.42 -8.96 -7.19
N LEU A 200 7.09 -8.74 -7.22
CA LEU A 200 6.13 -9.48 -6.41
C LEU A 200 6.15 -10.98 -6.67
N ASN A 201 6.30 -11.42 -7.92
CA ASN A 201 6.35 -12.85 -8.23
C ASN A 201 7.66 -13.48 -7.75
N GLU A 202 8.77 -12.74 -7.85
CA GLU A 202 10.07 -13.21 -7.42
C GLU A 202 10.16 -13.33 -5.91
N VAL A 203 9.76 -12.31 -5.16
CA VAL A 203 9.78 -12.34 -3.69
C VAL A 203 8.89 -13.46 -3.12
N VAL A 204 7.86 -13.91 -3.86
CA VAL A 204 7.06 -15.09 -3.48
C VAL A 204 7.84 -16.40 -3.71
N ALA A 205 8.70 -16.46 -4.72
CA ALA A 205 9.51 -17.64 -5.06
C ALA A 205 10.82 -17.72 -4.25
N THR A 206 11.35 -16.59 -3.77
CA THR A 206 12.61 -16.53 -3.03
C THR A 206 12.48 -17.16 -1.63
N PRO A 207 13.38 -18.09 -1.24
CA PRO A 207 13.39 -18.66 0.09
C PRO A 207 13.56 -17.59 1.17
N LYS A 208 12.79 -17.72 2.25
CA LYS A 208 12.86 -16.78 3.38
C LYS A 208 14.20 -16.85 4.08
N ARG A 209 14.63 -15.71 4.60
CA ARG A 209 15.73 -15.59 5.57
C ARG A 209 15.20 -15.02 6.88
N ASP A 210 14.41 -15.83 7.58
CA ASP A 210 13.88 -15.48 8.91
C ASP A 210 14.98 -15.61 10.00
N ASP A 211 16.22 -15.95 9.65
CA ASP A 211 17.36 -16.23 10.53
C ASP A 211 18.26 -15.00 10.80
N ILE A 212 18.06 -13.89 10.09
CA ILE A 212 18.87 -12.67 10.25
C ILE A 212 18.26 -11.80 11.36
N SER A 213 19.06 -11.51 12.39
CA SER A 213 18.65 -10.62 13.48
C SER A 213 18.52 -9.16 13.02
N MET A 214 17.80 -8.34 13.79
CA MET A 214 17.66 -6.91 13.49
C MET A 214 19.02 -6.20 13.49
N GLU A 215 19.90 -6.54 14.43
CA GLU A 215 21.25 -5.96 14.57
C GLU A 215 22.11 -6.29 13.35
N LYS A 216 22.04 -7.53 12.87
CA LYS A 216 22.74 -7.94 11.65
C LYS A 216 22.19 -7.21 10.42
N TRP A 217 20.88 -7.03 10.32
CA TRP A 217 20.28 -6.20 9.28
C TRP A 217 20.75 -4.74 9.37
N MET A 218 20.78 -4.13 10.56
CA MET A 218 21.28 -2.75 10.72
C MET A 218 22.74 -2.62 10.28
N ALA A 219 23.59 -3.58 10.64
CA ALA A 219 24.99 -3.58 10.21
C ALA A 219 25.13 -3.67 8.69
N ILE A 220 24.36 -4.56 8.04
CA ILE A 220 24.32 -4.68 6.57
C ILE A 220 23.90 -3.34 5.95
N LEU A 221 22.77 -2.79 6.39
CA LEU A 221 22.20 -1.55 5.84
C LEU A 221 23.12 -0.34 6.01
N GLN A 222 23.86 -0.27 7.11
CA GLN A 222 24.81 0.80 7.38
C GLN A 222 26.10 0.68 6.54
N SER A 223 26.43 -0.52 6.08
CA SER A 223 27.65 -0.78 5.30
C SER A 223 27.49 -0.57 3.79
N LEU A 224 26.26 -0.34 3.31
CA LEU A 224 25.93 -0.24 1.88
C LEU A 224 26.71 0.89 1.18
N GLN A 225 27.26 0.56 0.01
CA GLN A 225 27.88 1.49 -0.94
C GLN A 225 27.01 1.67 -2.20
N GLU A 226 27.34 2.65 -3.04
CA GLU A 226 26.60 2.92 -4.28
C GLU A 226 26.62 1.71 -5.23
N GLU A 227 27.73 0.98 -5.28
CA GLU A 227 27.87 -0.23 -6.08
C GLU A 227 26.98 -1.38 -5.60
N ASP A 228 26.46 -1.36 -4.37
CA ASP A 228 25.58 -2.41 -3.83
C ASP A 228 24.12 -2.24 -4.26
N VAL A 229 23.80 -1.13 -4.93
CA VAL A 229 22.44 -0.71 -5.29
C VAL A 229 22.22 -0.77 -6.79
N GLU A 230 21.10 -1.36 -7.20
CA GLU A 230 20.60 -1.25 -8.57
C GLU A 230 19.65 -0.06 -8.67
N TRP A 231 19.91 0.83 -9.64
CA TRP A 231 19.15 2.05 -9.90
C TRP A 231 18.11 1.86 -11.00
#